data_AF-A0A2E7D4E9-F1
#
_entry.id   AF-A0A2E7D4E9-F1
#
_cell.length_a   1.000
_cell.length_b   1.000
_cell.length_c   1.000
_cell.angle_alpha   90.00
_cell.angle_beta   90.00
_cell.angle_gamma   90.00
#
_symmetry.space_group_name_H-M   'P 1'
#
loop_
_entity.id
_entity.type
_entity.pdbx_description
1 polymer ?
#
loop_
_entity_poly.entity_id
_entity_poly.type
_entity_poly.pdbx_seq_one_letter_code
_entity_poly.pdbx_strand_id
1 'polypeptide(L)'
;MKSPYRKICVAVLLLIAIGWFASVVKVDAFEADEKEDATTQAAKTSRPWGAIQLVGKPDAPTGQDSQMAWASLTADSQNEWIMLEYKKAVIPKGVEIHESYAPGAVNKISVFNEKDDEIKAWEGQDPVPTTKSSGIAKIELKGIKFKVKKIKIYLDSPSVPDWNEIDAVGLRDGDNAIQWAVAATASSTYGTVTTPTIVVSGKRSWGEEQVLGKPDTLSAGDQQTAWASATADASREWLAVEYENAVIPKAVMIHETYNPGAVDRVTVFDPKGKEVEVWEGVDPTPRSEAQGISVIPIKVKFKITKVKIYMNSPEVLGWNEIDAVALKDADGETQWAKKASASSSFASGVSATAMPLQPAVAVNPFQQIQQMKKDIDALKKKADQVDELEQQIAELKKLVELLKKQK
;
A
#
# COMPACT_ATOMS: atom_id res chain seq x y z
N MET A 1 -79.93 41.70 -17.47
CA MET A 1 -80.62 42.20 -16.25
C MET A 1 -79.78 43.33 -15.65
N LYS A 2 -80.34 44.19 -14.78
CA LYS A 2 -79.60 45.22 -14.01
C LYS A 2 -78.84 44.48 -12.88
N SER A 3 -77.51 44.58 -12.70
CA SER A 3 -76.66 45.70 -12.25
C SER A 3 -76.88 46.11 -10.77
N PRO A 4 -75.90 46.71 -10.04
CA PRO A 4 -74.44 46.77 -10.21
C PRO A 4 -73.66 46.49 -8.88
N TYR A 5 -72.42 47.00 -8.73
CA TYR A 5 -71.72 47.64 -7.57
C TYR A 5 -70.19 47.31 -7.67
N ARG A 6 -69.28 48.23 -8.04
CA ARG A 6 -68.69 49.40 -7.32
C ARG A 6 -67.75 48.97 -6.17
N LYS A 7 -66.60 49.60 -5.84
CA LYS A 7 -65.83 50.83 -6.25
C LYS A 7 -64.38 50.69 -5.69
N ILE A 8 -63.29 51.46 -5.92
CA ILE A 8 -62.86 52.62 -6.78
C ILE A 8 -61.29 52.66 -6.84
N CYS A 9 -60.65 53.84 -7.04
CA CYS A 9 -59.19 54.16 -7.04
C CYS A 9 -58.38 53.65 -8.26
N VAL A 10 -57.69 54.46 -9.10
CA VAL A 10 -57.24 55.89 -9.09
C VAL A 10 -56.14 56.14 -8.02
N ALA A 11 -54.96 56.72 -8.29
CA ALA A 11 -54.52 57.70 -9.31
C ALA A 11 -53.12 57.36 -9.92
N VAL A 12 -52.83 57.67 -11.20
CA VAL A 12 -52.08 58.85 -11.74
C VAL A 12 -50.54 58.75 -11.71
N LEU A 13 -49.92 59.16 -12.82
CA LEU A 13 -48.48 59.14 -13.12
C LEU A 13 -47.61 60.03 -12.21
N LEU A 14 -46.35 59.64 -12.07
CA LEU A 14 -45.24 60.60 -12.07
C LEU A 14 -44.06 60.05 -12.90
N LEU A 15 -43.58 60.82 -13.87
CA LEU A 15 -42.37 60.52 -14.64
C LEU A 15 -41.17 61.21 -13.97
N ILE A 16 -40.17 60.44 -13.54
CA ILE A 16 -38.82 60.95 -13.26
C ILE A 16 -37.84 60.11 -14.08
N ALA A 17 -37.26 60.72 -15.11
CA ALA A 17 -36.20 60.09 -15.88
C ALA A 17 -34.88 60.20 -15.10
N ILE A 18 -34.45 59.10 -14.49
CA ILE A 18 -33.08 58.96 -14.00
C ILE A 18 -32.38 57.97 -14.94
N GLY A 19 -31.43 58.47 -15.72
CA GLY A 19 -30.63 57.61 -16.60
C GLY A 19 -29.72 56.72 -15.77
N TRP A 20 -30.03 55.43 -15.70
CA TRP A 20 -29.09 54.41 -15.24
C TRP A 20 -28.42 53.77 -16.45
N PHE A 21 -27.08 53.71 -16.40
CA PHE A 21 -26.35 52.76 -17.23
C PHE A 21 -26.82 51.36 -16.85
N ALA A 22 -27.55 50.71 -17.75
CA ALA A 22 -27.68 49.27 -17.76
C ALA A 22 -26.32 48.70 -18.19
N SER A 23 -25.34 48.74 -17.28
CA SER A 23 -24.19 47.86 -17.35
C SER A 23 -24.74 46.45 -17.50
N VAL A 24 -24.53 45.83 -18.65
CA VAL A 24 -24.76 44.40 -18.82
C VAL A 24 -23.69 43.72 -17.99
N VAL A 25 -23.99 43.61 -16.69
CA VAL A 25 -23.41 42.59 -15.83
C VAL A 25 -23.81 41.29 -16.50
N LYS A 26 -22.88 40.73 -17.27
CA LYS A 26 -22.79 39.28 -17.33
C LYS A 26 -22.73 38.85 -15.87
N VAL A 27 -23.84 38.31 -15.37
CA VAL A 27 -23.72 37.28 -14.36
C VAL A 27 -22.96 36.18 -15.07
N ASP A 28 -21.63 36.19 -14.89
CA ASP A 28 -20.79 35.08 -15.27
C ASP A 28 -21.45 33.85 -14.68
N ALA A 29 -21.65 32.82 -15.51
CA ALA A 29 -22.39 31.64 -15.10
C ALA A 29 -21.63 31.04 -13.93
N PHE A 30 -22.16 31.25 -12.71
CA PHE A 30 -21.54 30.86 -11.46
C PHE A 30 -21.20 29.39 -11.59
N GLU A 31 -19.90 29.07 -11.74
CA GLU A 31 -19.48 27.74 -12.15
C GLU A 31 -20.10 26.76 -11.17
N ALA A 32 -20.95 25.88 -11.70
CA ALA A 32 -21.74 24.98 -10.90
C ALA A 32 -20.75 24.04 -10.22
N ASP A 33 -20.40 24.37 -8.97
CA ASP A 33 -19.26 23.80 -8.28
C ASP A 33 -19.36 22.28 -8.37
N GLU A 34 -18.39 21.66 -9.05
CA GLU A 34 -18.56 20.34 -9.65
C GLU A 34 -18.56 19.30 -8.54
N LYS A 35 -19.74 19.14 -7.91
CA LYS A 35 -19.94 18.34 -6.71
C LYS A 35 -19.46 16.94 -6.97
N GLU A 36 -18.52 16.52 -6.13
CA GLU A 36 -18.04 15.14 -6.07
C GLU A 36 -19.24 14.20 -6.10
N ASP A 37 -19.23 13.27 -7.05
CA ASP A 37 -20.38 12.41 -7.27
C ASP A 37 -20.49 11.36 -6.16
N ALA A 38 -21.71 10.88 -5.90
CA ALA A 38 -21.98 9.97 -4.80
C ALA A 38 -21.21 8.63 -4.91
N THR A 39 -20.73 8.24 -6.10
CA THR A 39 -19.88 7.06 -6.31
C THR A 39 -18.45 7.33 -5.85
N THR A 40 -17.89 8.50 -6.19
CA THR A 40 -16.56 8.93 -5.75
C THR A 40 -16.52 9.14 -4.23
N GLN A 41 -17.54 9.81 -3.67
CA GLN A 41 -17.67 9.96 -2.22
C GLN A 41 -17.84 8.60 -1.50
N ALA A 42 -18.64 7.67 -2.05
CA ALA A 42 -18.74 6.31 -1.52
C ALA A 42 -17.38 5.58 -1.58
N ALA A 43 -16.66 5.69 -2.70
CA ALA A 43 -15.33 5.11 -2.87
C ALA A 43 -14.33 5.65 -1.81
N LYS A 44 -14.29 6.96 -1.58
CA LYS A 44 -13.54 7.59 -0.48
C LYS A 44 -13.91 6.99 0.89
N THR A 45 -15.20 6.96 1.24
CA THR A 45 -15.63 6.42 2.55
C THR A 45 -15.33 4.92 2.75
N SER A 46 -15.14 4.16 1.67
CA SER A 46 -14.76 2.74 1.73
C SER A 46 -13.25 2.48 1.82
N ARG A 47 -12.41 3.52 1.68
CA ARG A 47 -10.94 3.42 1.64
C ARG A 47 -10.30 4.63 2.37
N PRO A 48 -10.55 4.81 3.67
CA PRO A 48 -9.93 5.88 4.46
C PRO A 48 -8.41 5.73 4.44
N TRP A 49 -7.65 6.82 4.34
CA TRP A 49 -6.19 6.80 4.06
C TRP A 49 -5.78 6.22 2.69
N GLY A 50 -6.75 5.97 1.81
CA GLY A 50 -6.57 5.31 0.51
C GLY A 50 -6.11 6.27 -0.60
N ALA A 51 -5.46 5.76 -1.65
CA ALA A 51 -5.08 6.59 -2.81
C ALA A 51 -6.27 7.29 -3.51
N ILE A 52 -7.51 6.84 -3.27
CA ILE A 52 -8.74 7.49 -3.76
C ILE A 52 -8.99 8.87 -3.11
N GLN A 53 -8.43 9.15 -1.91
CA GLN A 53 -8.64 10.44 -1.24
C GLN A 53 -8.06 11.61 -2.06
N LEU A 54 -6.94 11.37 -2.76
CA LEU A 54 -6.26 12.31 -3.67
C LEU A 54 -7.13 12.83 -4.84
N VAL A 55 -8.32 12.26 -5.05
CA VAL A 55 -9.27 12.64 -6.10
C VAL A 55 -10.16 13.79 -5.62
N GLY A 56 -10.32 14.80 -6.48
CA GLY A 56 -11.16 15.95 -6.20
C GLY A 56 -10.45 17.05 -5.41
N LYS A 57 -11.26 17.90 -4.76
CA LYS A 57 -10.78 19.07 -4.02
C LYS A 57 -10.22 18.68 -2.66
N PRO A 58 -9.36 19.53 -2.05
CA PRO A 58 -8.93 19.41 -0.66
C PRO A 58 -10.16 19.31 0.27
N ASP A 59 -10.26 18.24 1.06
CA ASP A 59 -11.34 18.03 2.02
C ASP A 59 -10.89 17.52 3.40
N ALA A 60 -9.64 17.08 3.56
CA ALA A 60 -9.09 16.66 4.85
C ALA A 60 -8.85 17.82 5.85
N PRO A 61 -9.06 17.62 7.17
CA PRO A 61 -8.62 18.55 8.20
C PRO A 61 -7.09 18.70 8.25
N THR A 62 -6.60 19.93 8.37
CA THR A 62 -5.15 20.21 8.38
C THR A 62 -4.52 20.01 9.76
N GLY A 63 -3.40 19.28 9.81
CA GLY A 63 -2.53 19.15 10.97
C GLY A 63 -2.90 18.03 11.95
N GLN A 64 -3.69 17.05 11.48
CA GLN A 64 -4.18 15.90 12.24
C GLN A 64 -4.25 14.70 11.30
N ASP A 65 -4.01 13.50 11.83
CA ASP A 65 -4.32 12.22 11.17
C ASP A 65 -5.74 12.25 10.58
N SER A 66 -5.87 11.95 9.29
CA SER A 66 -7.14 11.95 8.60
C SER A 66 -7.35 10.83 7.59
N GLN A 67 -8.43 10.09 7.85
CA GLN A 67 -9.09 9.19 6.91
C GLN A 67 -9.41 9.81 5.53
N MET A 68 -9.45 11.15 5.44
CA MET A 68 -9.80 11.90 4.22
C MET A 68 -8.58 12.33 3.40
N ALA A 69 -7.36 11.96 3.78
CA ALA A 69 -6.14 12.11 2.98
C ALA A 69 -5.60 10.75 2.52
N TRP A 70 -4.67 10.68 1.57
CA TRP A 70 -3.88 9.45 1.33
C TRP A 70 -2.71 9.38 2.31
N ALA A 71 -2.45 8.20 2.86
CA ALA A 71 -1.21 7.88 3.59
C ALA A 71 -0.53 6.64 2.97
N SER A 72 0.79 6.57 3.08
CA SER A 72 1.59 5.37 2.74
C SER A 72 1.20 4.16 3.62
N LEU A 73 1.47 2.94 3.16
CA LEU A 73 1.18 1.72 3.93
C LEU A 73 1.95 1.70 5.27
N THR A 74 3.16 2.23 5.28
CA THR A 74 4.08 2.25 6.42
C THR A 74 4.82 3.59 6.52
N ALA A 75 4.84 4.17 7.72
CA ALA A 75 5.67 5.33 8.04
C ALA A 75 7.16 5.06 7.80
N ASP A 76 7.92 6.12 7.49
CA ASP A 76 9.40 6.21 7.46
C ASP A 76 10.15 5.18 6.59
N SER A 77 9.45 4.29 5.88
CA SER A 77 9.99 2.98 5.49
C SER A 77 10.68 2.92 4.12
N GLN A 78 10.18 3.66 3.13
CA GLN A 78 10.68 3.62 1.75
C GLN A 78 10.38 4.94 1.02
N ASN A 79 11.02 5.16 -0.13
CA ASN A 79 10.65 6.26 -1.02
C ASN A 79 9.29 5.95 -1.69
N GLU A 80 8.26 6.73 -1.39
CA GLU A 80 6.92 6.57 -1.95
C GLU A 80 6.75 7.38 -3.26
N TRP A 81 5.70 7.06 -4.02
CA TRP A 81 5.21 7.88 -5.12
C TRP A 81 3.69 7.84 -5.23
N ILE A 82 3.11 8.94 -5.68
CA ILE A 82 1.70 9.03 -6.10
C ILE A 82 1.63 9.43 -7.57
N MET A 83 0.69 8.83 -8.31
CA MET A 83 0.42 9.03 -9.73
C MET A 83 -1.00 9.55 -9.88
N LEU A 84 -1.19 10.63 -10.64
CA LEU A 84 -2.42 11.42 -10.66
C LEU A 84 -2.82 11.74 -12.09
N GLU A 85 -4.09 11.53 -12.43
CA GLU A 85 -4.64 11.85 -13.76
C GLU A 85 -5.67 12.98 -13.74
N TYR A 86 -5.73 13.75 -14.82
CA TYR A 86 -6.48 14.99 -14.94
C TYR A 86 -7.42 15.01 -16.16
N LYS A 87 -8.61 15.61 -15.96
CA LYS A 87 -9.71 15.68 -16.92
C LYS A 87 -9.31 16.43 -18.20
N LYS A 88 -8.69 17.62 -18.07
CA LYS A 88 -8.26 18.51 -19.15
C LYS A 88 -6.76 18.33 -19.42
N ALA A 89 -6.38 18.16 -20.68
CA ALA A 89 -4.96 18.15 -21.07
C ALA A 89 -4.43 19.60 -21.15
N VAL A 90 -3.51 20.00 -20.25
CA VAL A 90 -3.01 21.39 -20.12
C VAL A 90 -1.50 21.47 -20.25
N ILE A 91 -0.95 22.63 -20.64
CA ILE A 91 0.49 22.89 -20.45
C ILE A 91 0.65 23.43 -19.02
N PRO A 92 1.22 22.67 -18.08
CA PRO A 92 1.25 23.07 -16.68
C PRO A 92 2.27 24.19 -16.42
N LYS A 93 2.03 24.93 -15.35
CA LYS A 93 2.95 25.92 -14.75
C LYS A 93 3.31 25.61 -13.32
N GLY A 94 2.48 24.85 -12.61
CA GLY A 94 2.83 24.37 -11.29
C GLY A 94 1.91 23.27 -10.78
N VAL A 95 2.25 22.78 -9.59
CA VAL A 95 1.45 21.86 -8.80
C VAL A 95 1.22 22.50 -7.43
N GLU A 96 0.02 22.34 -6.89
CA GLU A 96 -0.30 22.63 -5.49
C GLU A 96 -0.66 21.31 -4.81
N ILE A 97 0.21 20.86 -3.89
CA ILE A 97 0.07 19.60 -3.15
C ILE A 97 -0.43 19.98 -1.75
N HIS A 98 -1.53 19.40 -1.29
CA HIS A 98 -2.07 19.66 0.05
C HIS A 98 -1.60 18.57 1.01
N GLU A 99 -0.69 18.90 1.92
CA GLU A 99 -0.15 17.95 2.90
C GLU A 99 -0.90 18.14 4.23
N SER A 100 -1.77 17.19 4.57
CA SER A 100 -2.61 17.27 5.79
C SER A 100 -1.84 16.91 7.05
N TYR A 101 -0.86 16.01 6.96
CA TYR A 101 -0.06 15.51 8.08
C TYR A 101 1.37 15.16 7.66
N ALA A 102 2.31 15.20 8.63
CA ALA A 102 3.76 14.99 8.46
C ALA A 102 4.34 15.51 7.11
N PRO A 103 4.25 16.82 6.83
CA PRO A 103 4.61 17.44 5.55
C PRO A 103 6.12 17.53 5.31
N GLY A 104 6.52 17.84 4.08
CA GLY A 104 7.90 18.16 3.73
C GLY A 104 8.69 17.05 3.03
N ALA A 105 8.02 16.00 2.57
CA ALA A 105 8.65 14.82 1.97
C ALA A 105 8.84 14.91 0.44
N VAL A 106 8.19 15.85 -0.26
CA VAL A 106 8.15 15.85 -1.73
C VAL A 106 9.51 16.22 -2.33
N ASN A 107 10.15 15.26 -3.01
CA ASN A 107 11.52 15.40 -3.52
C ASN A 107 11.62 15.59 -5.05
N LYS A 108 10.61 15.14 -5.81
CA LYS A 108 10.63 15.15 -7.28
C LYS A 108 9.22 15.05 -7.88
N ILE A 109 9.00 15.73 -9.01
CA ILE A 109 7.78 15.64 -9.82
C ILE A 109 8.15 15.33 -11.28
N SER A 110 7.49 14.33 -11.84
CA SER A 110 7.52 13.98 -13.26
C SER A 110 6.16 14.24 -13.92
N VAL A 111 6.16 14.53 -15.22
CA VAL A 111 4.96 14.64 -16.07
C VAL A 111 5.06 13.67 -17.24
N PHE A 112 3.92 13.23 -17.75
CA PHE A 112 3.85 12.30 -18.88
C PHE A 112 3.43 13.02 -20.16
N ASN A 113 4.04 12.63 -21.29
CA ASN A 113 3.67 13.13 -22.62
C ASN A 113 2.62 12.21 -23.30
N GLU A 114 2.25 12.51 -24.56
CA GLU A 114 1.25 11.76 -25.33
C GLU A 114 1.68 10.31 -25.71
N LYS A 115 2.88 9.87 -25.34
CA LYS A 115 3.40 8.50 -25.50
C LYS A 115 3.60 7.77 -24.17
N ASP A 116 3.23 8.39 -23.05
CA ASP A 116 3.59 7.96 -21.70
C ASP A 116 5.10 7.90 -21.39
N ASP A 117 5.93 8.68 -22.10
CA ASP A 117 7.32 8.90 -21.67
C ASP A 117 7.31 9.72 -20.35
N GLU A 118 7.94 9.21 -19.28
CA GLU A 118 8.10 9.95 -18.02
C GLU A 118 9.18 11.04 -18.14
N ILE A 119 8.80 12.30 -17.92
CA ILE A 119 9.69 13.46 -18.06
C ILE A 119 9.76 14.21 -16.71
N LYS A 120 10.94 14.21 -16.09
CA LYS A 120 11.19 14.96 -14.84
C LYS A 120 10.94 16.46 -15.05
N ALA A 121 10.01 17.03 -14.30
CA ALA A 121 9.56 18.42 -14.41
C ALA A 121 10.05 19.31 -13.24
N TRP A 122 10.29 18.71 -12.07
CA TRP A 122 10.90 19.34 -10.91
C TRP A 122 11.63 18.30 -10.03
N GLU A 123 12.64 18.75 -9.30
CA GLU A 123 13.40 18.00 -8.31
C GLU A 123 14.02 19.01 -7.33
N GLY A 124 14.00 18.72 -6.04
CA GLY A 124 14.48 19.66 -5.01
C GLY A 124 14.04 19.28 -3.60
N GLN A 125 14.15 20.23 -2.68
CA GLN A 125 13.56 20.13 -1.35
C GLN A 125 12.12 20.65 -1.38
N ASP A 126 11.24 19.98 -0.65
CA ASP A 126 9.86 20.41 -0.41
C ASP A 126 9.79 21.86 0.14
N PRO A 127 8.96 22.75 -0.43
CA PRO A 127 8.74 24.09 0.11
C PRO A 127 7.97 24.12 1.45
N VAL A 128 7.32 23.04 1.89
CA VAL A 128 6.75 22.93 3.24
C VAL A 128 7.78 22.34 4.20
N PRO A 129 8.17 23.04 5.28
CA PRO A 129 9.13 22.48 6.24
C PRO A 129 8.50 21.40 7.12
N THR A 130 9.26 20.32 7.39
CA THR A 130 8.95 19.24 8.36
C THR A 130 8.75 19.68 9.82
N THR A 131 8.90 20.99 10.09
CA THR A 131 8.55 21.63 11.38
C THR A 131 7.11 22.17 11.41
N LYS A 132 6.32 21.89 10.37
CA LYS A 132 4.88 22.15 10.29
C LYS A 132 4.10 20.86 10.53
N SER A 133 2.87 20.99 11.02
CA SER A 133 1.91 19.90 11.08
C SER A 133 1.25 19.60 9.73
N SER A 134 1.24 20.57 8.81
CA SER A 134 0.52 20.55 7.53
C SER A 134 0.97 21.72 6.64
N GLY A 135 0.72 21.67 5.35
CA GLY A 135 1.02 22.76 4.42
C GLY A 135 0.40 22.62 3.03
N ILE A 136 0.80 23.52 2.13
CA ILE A 136 0.50 23.40 0.70
C ILE A 136 1.80 23.65 -0.08
N ALA A 137 2.45 22.61 -0.59
CA ALA A 137 3.61 22.76 -1.45
C ALA A 137 3.21 23.32 -2.82
N LYS A 138 3.63 24.57 -3.10
CA LYS A 138 3.40 25.26 -4.37
C LYS A 138 4.67 25.25 -5.21
N ILE A 139 4.72 24.37 -6.21
CA ILE A 139 5.93 24.04 -6.97
C ILE A 139 5.78 24.49 -8.43
N GLU A 140 6.69 25.35 -8.90
CA GLU A 140 6.71 25.85 -10.30
C GLU A 140 7.34 24.83 -11.26
N LEU A 141 6.57 24.32 -12.22
CA LEU A 141 7.04 23.43 -13.29
C LEU A 141 7.55 24.25 -14.47
N LYS A 142 8.87 24.18 -14.72
CA LYS A 142 9.55 24.99 -15.74
C LYS A 142 9.89 24.16 -16.98
N GLY A 143 9.92 24.81 -18.14
CA GLY A 143 10.34 24.18 -19.41
C GLY A 143 9.31 23.29 -20.12
N ILE A 144 8.20 22.91 -19.47
CA ILE A 144 7.15 22.10 -20.10
C ILE A 144 6.44 22.90 -21.22
N LYS A 145 6.35 22.29 -22.40
CA LYS A 145 5.81 22.89 -23.65
C LYS A 145 4.73 22.04 -24.33
N PHE A 146 4.45 20.85 -23.81
CA PHE A 146 3.45 19.92 -24.30
C PHE A 146 2.29 19.81 -23.30
N LYS A 147 1.16 19.24 -23.73
CA LYS A 147 0.02 19.02 -22.85
C LYS A 147 0.27 17.80 -21.97
N VAL A 148 -0.07 17.94 -20.69
CA VAL A 148 0.03 16.92 -19.65
C VAL A 148 -1.38 16.56 -19.20
N LYS A 149 -1.61 15.25 -19.04
CA LYS A 149 -2.79 14.69 -18.36
C LYS A 149 -2.46 13.89 -17.11
N LYS A 150 -1.20 13.50 -16.92
CA LYS A 150 -0.77 12.62 -15.85
C LYS A 150 0.54 13.12 -15.26
N ILE A 151 0.64 13.15 -13.94
CA ILE A 151 1.87 13.51 -13.20
C ILE A 151 2.19 12.41 -12.20
N LYS A 152 3.46 12.32 -11.80
CA LYS A 152 3.93 11.47 -10.72
C LYS A 152 4.75 12.30 -9.75
N ILE A 153 4.41 12.22 -8.47
CA ILE A 153 5.08 12.90 -7.37
C ILE A 153 5.81 11.82 -6.57
N TYR A 154 7.02 12.12 -6.11
CA TYR A 154 7.87 11.23 -5.32
C TYR A 154 8.15 11.85 -3.95
N LEU A 155 8.17 11.01 -2.93
CA LEU A 155 8.35 11.38 -1.52
C LEU A 155 9.59 10.69 -0.94
N ASP A 156 10.43 11.44 -0.24
CA ASP A 156 11.50 10.93 0.62
C ASP A 156 10.98 10.68 2.04
N SER A 157 9.97 9.82 2.18
CA SER A 157 9.35 9.50 3.47
C SER A 157 10.35 9.07 4.57
N PRO A 158 11.47 8.37 4.29
CA PRO A 158 12.48 8.06 5.32
C PRO A 158 13.21 9.28 5.90
N SER A 159 13.12 10.45 5.26
CA SER A 159 13.64 11.72 5.76
C SER A 159 12.62 12.55 6.57
N VAL A 160 11.36 12.12 6.64
CA VAL A 160 10.26 12.84 7.31
C VAL A 160 9.49 11.88 8.22
N PRO A 161 9.74 11.91 9.55
CA PRO A 161 9.10 11.01 10.49
C PRO A 161 7.58 11.14 10.54
N ASP A 162 6.93 10.00 10.80
CA ASP A 162 5.47 9.80 10.83
C ASP A 162 4.82 9.70 9.43
N TRP A 163 3.58 9.23 9.36
CA TRP A 163 2.89 9.02 8.07
C TRP A 163 2.68 10.34 7.32
N ASN A 164 3.39 10.54 6.20
CA ASN A 164 3.13 11.69 5.32
C ASN A 164 1.74 11.52 4.70
N GLU A 165 0.86 12.49 4.94
CA GLU A 165 -0.48 12.49 4.34
C GLU A 165 -0.62 13.57 3.27
N ILE A 166 -1.20 13.20 2.13
CA ILE A 166 -1.56 14.13 1.06
C ILE A 166 -3.07 14.04 0.82
N ASP A 167 -3.75 15.16 1.08
CA ASP A 167 -5.18 15.40 0.93
C ASP A 167 -5.57 15.43 -0.55
N ALA A 168 -5.11 16.45 -1.29
CA ALA A 168 -5.42 16.62 -2.71
C ALA A 168 -4.28 17.29 -3.48
N VAL A 169 -4.28 17.14 -4.82
CA VAL A 169 -3.22 17.68 -5.69
C VAL A 169 -3.79 18.39 -6.93
N GLY A 170 -3.63 19.70 -6.95
CA GLY A 170 -4.04 20.58 -8.03
C GLY A 170 -2.96 20.80 -9.09
N LEU A 171 -3.29 20.59 -10.37
CA LEU A 171 -2.43 20.92 -11.51
C LEU A 171 -2.81 22.31 -12.05
N ARG A 172 -1.89 23.28 -11.94
CA ARG A 172 -2.09 24.67 -12.38
C ARG A 172 -1.61 24.88 -13.81
N ASP A 173 -2.46 25.46 -14.66
CA ASP A 173 -2.15 25.74 -16.07
C ASP A 173 -1.63 27.16 -16.35
N GLY A 174 -1.50 27.51 -17.63
CA GLY A 174 -0.97 28.79 -18.10
C GLY A 174 -1.76 30.04 -17.67
N ASP A 175 -3.06 29.88 -17.41
CA ASP A 175 -3.96 30.97 -17.01
C ASP A 175 -4.13 31.04 -15.48
N ASN A 176 -3.31 30.26 -14.74
CA ASN A 176 -3.42 29.96 -13.31
C ASN A 176 -4.70 29.22 -12.88
N ALA A 177 -5.45 28.65 -13.82
CA ALA A 177 -6.55 27.76 -13.47
C ALA A 177 -5.99 26.45 -12.87
N ILE A 178 -6.55 26.03 -11.73
CA ILE A 178 -6.20 24.78 -11.07
C ILE A 178 -7.29 23.76 -11.40
N GLN A 179 -6.89 22.59 -11.90
CA GLN A 179 -7.74 21.40 -11.96
C GLN A 179 -7.26 20.35 -10.98
N TRP A 180 -8.20 19.57 -10.45
CA TRP A 180 -7.94 18.54 -9.46
C TRP A 180 -7.84 17.16 -10.11
N ALA A 181 -7.19 16.22 -9.44
CA ALA A 181 -7.05 14.86 -9.95
C ALA A 181 -8.44 14.18 -10.02
N VAL A 182 -8.66 13.38 -11.06
CA VAL A 182 -9.89 12.61 -11.30
C VAL A 182 -9.68 11.09 -11.22
N ALA A 183 -8.42 10.66 -11.14
CA ALA A 183 -8.02 9.32 -10.75
C ALA A 183 -6.61 9.38 -10.12
N ALA A 184 -6.31 8.43 -9.24
CA ALA A 184 -5.05 8.38 -8.50
C ALA A 184 -4.63 6.94 -8.20
N THR A 185 -3.33 6.68 -8.21
CA THR A 185 -2.69 5.45 -7.72
C THR A 185 -1.40 5.80 -6.95
N ALA A 186 -0.87 4.86 -6.18
CA ALA A 186 0.33 5.07 -5.35
C ALA A 186 1.22 3.82 -5.32
N SER A 187 2.46 3.96 -4.88
CA SER A 187 3.36 2.84 -4.53
C SER A 187 2.80 1.96 -3.43
N SER A 188 2.20 2.58 -2.42
CA SER A 188 1.57 1.91 -1.29
C SER A 188 0.41 2.76 -0.77
N THR A 189 -0.44 2.18 0.09
CA THR A 189 -1.47 2.96 0.78
C THR A 189 -1.92 2.27 2.06
N TYR A 190 -2.12 3.03 3.14
CA TYR A 190 -2.70 2.49 4.38
C TYR A 190 -4.16 2.07 4.17
N GLY A 191 -4.89 2.83 3.32
CA GLY A 191 -6.32 2.68 3.09
C GLY A 191 -6.75 1.49 2.25
N THR A 192 -6.56 0.31 2.80
CA THR A 192 -7.24 -0.91 2.36
C THR A 192 -8.71 -0.90 2.82
N VAL A 193 -9.56 -1.71 2.16
CA VAL A 193 -11.02 -1.47 2.13
C VAL A 193 -11.69 -1.66 3.49
N THR A 194 -12.15 -0.57 4.10
CA THR A 194 -12.96 -0.62 5.33
C THR A 194 -14.41 -0.95 5.01
N THR A 195 -14.70 -2.25 4.93
CA THR A 195 -16.04 -2.87 4.79
C THR A 195 -16.67 -2.77 3.38
N PRO A 196 -17.61 -3.66 3.03
CA PRO A 196 -17.25 -4.92 2.38
C PRO A 196 -17.65 -4.91 0.90
N THR A 197 -16.68 -4.69 0.01
CA THR A 197 -16.95 -4.54 -1.43
C THR A 197 -16.61 -5.80 -2.22
N ILE A 198 -17.68 -6.51 -2.64
CA ILE A 198 -17.74 -7.53 -3.70
C ILE A 198 -16.66 -8.62 -3.64
N VAL A 199 -16.96 -9.60 -2.80
CA VAL A 199 -16.52 -10.98 -2.95
C VAL A 199 -16.82 -11.53 -4.36
N VAL A 200 -15.81 -11.63 -5.23
CA VAL A 200 -15.92 -12.30 -6.55
C VAL A 200 -16.11 -13.82 -6.39
N SER A 201 -15.58 -14.38 -5.30
CA SER A 201 -15.52 -15.83 -5.02
C SER A 201 -15.98 -16.22 -3.60
N GLY A 202 -16.31 -15.24 -2.75
CA GLY A 202 -16.54 -15.41 -1.31
C GLY A 202 -15.32 -15.08 -0.43
N LYS A 203 -14.14 -14.90 -1.03
CA LYS A 203 -12.84 -14.73 -0.36
C LYS A 203 -12.50 -13.24 -0.07
N ARG A 204 -11.82 -12.94 1.04
CA ARG A 204 -11.17 -11.63 1.30
C ARG A 204 -9.86 -11.51 0.51
N SER A 205 -9.56 -10.33 -0.05
CA SER A 205 -8.27 -10.04 -0.68
C SER A 205 -7.10 -10.32 0.27
N TRP A 206 -6.12 -11.13 -0.15
CA TRP A 206 -4.98 -11.58 0.68
C TRP A 206 -5.32 -12.45 1.90
N GLY A 207 -6.54 -13.00 1.96
CA GLY A 207 -7.01 -13.88 3.03
C GLY A 207 -6.46 -15.30 2.94
N GLU A 208 -6.35 -16.00 4.07
CA GLU A 208 -5.97 -17.43 4.07
C GLU A 208 -6.93 -18.30 3.24
N GLU A 209 -8.18 -17.86 3.05
CA GLU A 209 -9.14 -18.52 2.17
C GLU A 209 -8.83 -18.37 0.66
N GLN A 210 -7.82 -17.58 0.28
CA GLN A 210 -7.35 -17.51 -1.10
C GLN A 210 -6.77 -18.83 -1.59
N VAL A 211 -6.04 -19.56 -0.73
CA VAL A 211 -5.36 -20.81 -1.09
C VAL A 211 -6.28 -22.00 -1.36
N LEU A 212 -7.60 -21.77 -1.34
CA LEU A 212 -8.65 -22.78 -1.43
C LEU A 212 -9.13 -22.98 -2.86
N GLY A 213 -9.21 -24.25 -3.27
CA GLY A 213 -9.54 -24.63 -4.63
C GLY A 213 -8.32 -24.66 -5.56
N LYS A 214 -8.57 -24.50 -6.86
CA LYS A 214 -7.51 -24.42 -7.87
C LYS A 214 -6.93 -23.00 -7.91
N PRO A 215 -5.71 -22.83 -8.45
CA PRO A 215 -5.16 -21.53 -8.81
C PRO A 215 -6.18 -20.64 -9.51
N ASP A 216 -6.37 -19.41 -9.01
CA ASP A 216 -7.17 -18.37 -9.65
C ASP A 216 -6.41 -17.05 -9.87
N THR A 217 -5.19 -16.93 -9.34
CA THR A 217 -4.18 -15.90 -9.70
C THR A 217 -3.57 -16.20 -11.08
N LEU A 218 -3.69 -15.24 -12.00
CA LEU A 218 -3.35 -15.45 -13.43
C LEU A 218 -1.96 -14.97 -13.84
N SER A 219 -1.25 -14.23 -12.99
CA SER A 219 0.12 -13.76 -13.25
C SER A 219 0.87 -13.51 -11.95
N ALA A 220 2.20 -13.54 -12.02
CA ALA A 220 3.08 -13.11 -10.94
C ALA A 220 2.83 -11.66 -10.53
N GLY A 221 3.19 -11.34 -9.28
CA GLY A 221 3.02 -10.03 -8.64
C GLY A 221 2.11 -10.10 -7.43
N ASP A 222 2.07 -9.01 -6.66
CA ASP A 222 1.11 -8.77 -5.59
C ASP A 222 -0.32 -8.88 -6.14
N GLN A 223 -1.05 -9.91 -5.72
CA GLN A 223 -2.38 -10.22 -6.26
C GLN A 223 -3.36 -10.62 -5.16
N GLN A 224 -4.51 -9.95 -5.14
CA GLN A 224 -5.58 -10.16 -4.16
C GLN A 224 -6.15 -11.59 -4.11
N THR A 225 -5.89 -12.38 -5.16
CA THR A 225 -6.28 -13.80 -5.31
C THR A 225 -5.31 -14.79 -4.66
N ALA A 226 -4.19 -14.33 -4.08
CA ALA A 226 -3.27 -15.14 -3.29
C ALA A 226 -3.35 -14.77 -1.80
N TRP A 227 -2.89 -15.63 -0.89
CA TRP A 227 -2.72 -15.31 0.54
C TRP A 227 -1.39 -14.61 0.77
N ALA A 228 -1.42 -13.54 1.58
CA ALA A 228 -0.24 -12.87 2.12
C ALA A 228 -0.31 -12.79 3.66
N SER A 229 0.85 -12.87 4.31
CA SER A 229 1.02 -12.58 5.75
C SER A 229 0.69 -11.13 6.09
N ALA A 230 0.39 -10.84 7.37
CA ALA A 230 0.07 -9.47 7.81
C ALA A 230 1.26 -8.49 7.70
N THR A 231 2.48 -9.03 7.65
CA THR A 231 3.74 -8.30 7.45
C THR A 231 4.62 -9.09 6.48
N ALA A 232 5.47 -8.41 5.73
CA ALA A 232 6.46 -9.04 4.85
C ALA A 232 7.59 -9.71 5.68
N ASP A 233 8.55 -8.91 6.14
CA ASP A 233 9.85 -9.45 6.60
C ASP A 233 9.95 -9.64 8.12
N ALA A 234 8.89 -9.32 8.88
CA ALA A 234 8.99 -9.10 10.33
C ALA A 234 9.01 -10.39 11.18
N SER A 235 8.45 -11.48 10.69
CA SER A 235 8.30 -12.74 11.44
C SER A 235 8.31 -13.96 10.54
N ARG A 236 8.57 -15.13 11.14
CA ARG A 236 8.48 -16.41 10.46
C ARG A 236 7.05 -16.93 10.49
N GLU A 237 6.48 -17.08 9.31
CA GLU A 237 5.06 -17.37 9.13
C GLU A 237 4.76 -18.87 8.94
N TRP A 238 3.49 -19.24 9.02
CA TRP A 238 3.00 -20.57 8.66
C TRP A 238 1.59 -20.52 8.06
N LEU A 239 1.32 -21.44 7.14
CA LEU A 239 0.02 -21.64 6.49
C LEU A 239 -0.39 -23.10 6.66
N ALA A 240 -1.53 -23.36 7.31
CA ALA A 240 -2.07 -24.70 7.50
C ALA A 240 -3.33 -24.91 6.66
N VAL A 241 -3.37 -25.97 5.85
CA VAL A 241 -4.47 -26.29 4.93
C VAL A 241 -5.06 -27.66 5.20
N GLU A 242 -6.39 -27.77 5.07
CA GLU A 242 -7.15 -29.01 5.24
C GLU A 242 -7.84 -29.44 3.93
N TYR A 243 -7.88 -30.75 3.71
CA TYR A 243 -8.38 -31.41 2.50
C TYR A 243 -9.61 -32.27 2.79
N GLU A 244 -10.42 -32.54 1.77
CA GLU A 244 -11.68 -33.27 1.90
C GLU A 244 -11.48 -34.77 2.13
N ASN A 245 -10.53 -35.39 1.43
CA ASN A 245 -10.31 -36.83 1.46
C ASN A 245 -9.04 -37.20 2.23
N ALA A 246 -9.15 -38.16 3.16
CA ALA A 246 -8.00 -38.73 3.84
C ALA A 246 -7.21 -39.66 2.89
N VAL A 247 -6.08 -39.20 2.36
CA VAL A 247 -5.26 -39.91 1.36
C VAL A 247 -3.85 -40.20 1.88
N ILE A 248 -3.19 -41.24 1.35
CA ILE A 248 -1.76 -41.46 1.59
C ILE A 248 -1.00 -40.48 0.66
N PRO A 249 -0.28 -39.50 1.21
CA PRO A 249 0.31 -38.41 0.43
C PRO A 249 1.59 -38.84 -0.29
N LYS A 250 1.85 -38.21 -1.43
CA LYS A 250 3.04 -38.41 -2.28
C LYS A 250 3.80 -37.11 -2.52
N ALA A 251 3.08 -36.00 -2.67
CA ALA A 251 3.64 -34.65 -2.64
C ALA A 251 2.58 -33.62 -2.22
N VAL A 252 3.01 -32.49 -1.65
CA VAL A 252 2.23 -31.24 -1.67
C VAL A 252 2.77 -30.36 -2.79
N MET A 253 1.88 -29.60 -3.43
CA MET A 253 2.19 -28.63 -4.49
C MET A 253 1.74 -27.25 -3.98
N ILE A 254 2.67 -26.32 -3.84
CA ILE A 254 2.45 -24.97 -3.31
C ILE A 254 2.60 -24.01 -4.49
N HIS A 255 1.57 -23.25 -4.83
CA HIS A 255 1.60 -22.27 -5.91
C HIS A 255 2.00 -20.91 -5.35
N GLU A 256 3.22 -20.46 -5.63
CA GLU A 256 3.77 -19.19 -5.14
C GLU A 256 3.67 -18.12 -6.24
N THR A 257 3.15 -16.93 -5.94
CA THR A 257 2.82 -15.90 -6.95
C THR A 257 3.53 -14.57 -6.77
N TYR A 258 4.07 -14.29 -5.59
CA TYR A 258 4.90 -13.11 -5.32
C TYR A 258 6.00 -13.45 -4.32
N ASN A 259 7.20 -12.86 -4.52
CA ASN A 259 8.43 -13.08 -3.76
C ASN A 259 8.62 -14.54 -3.28
N PRO A 260 8.71 -15.51 -4.20
CA PRO A 260 8.80 -16.94 -3.89
C PRO A 260 10.16 -17.31 -3.28
N GLY A 261 10.29 -18.56 -2.81
CA GLY A 261 11.54 -19.07 -2.27
C GLY A 261 11.71 -18.90 -0.76
N ALA A 262 10.58 -18.81 -0.04
CA ALA A 262 10.48 -18.60 1.40
C ALA A 262 10.07 -19.87 2.18
N VAL A 263 9.50 -20.89 1.54
CA VAL A 263 9.08 -22.15 2.17
C VAL A 263 10.30 -23.00 2.53
N ASP A 264 10.54 -23.20 3.83
CA ASP A 264 11.71 -23.94 4.32
C ASP A 264 11.38 -25.21 5.12
N ARG A 265 10.12 -25.40 5.54
CA ARG A 265 9.66 -26.63 6.20
C ARG A 265 8.20 -26.95 5.93
N VAL A 266 7.88 -28.24 5.80
CA VAL A 266 6.52 -28.78 5.67
C VAL A 266 6.29 -29.92 6.67
N THR A 267 5.17 -29.85 7.37
CA THR A 267 4.69 -30.87 8.32
C THR A 267 3.29 -31.36 7.93
N VAL A 268 2.91 -32.53 8.44
CA VAL A 268 1.59 -33.15 8.27
C VAL A 268 1.08 -33.64 9.62
N PHE A 269 -0.21 -33.95 9.72
CA PHE A 269 -0.80 -34.46 10.96
C PHE A 269 -1.13 -35.95 10.84
N ASP A 270 -0.71 -36.73 11.83
CA ASP A 270 -1.03 -38.17 11.90
C ASP A 270 -2.49 -38.41 12.37
N PRO A 271 -3.01 -39.65 12.28
CA PRO A 271 -4.38 -39.96 12.73
C PRO A 271 -4.66 -39.78 14.24
N LYS A 272 -3.67 -39.38 15.04
CA LYS A 272 -3.80 -39.02 16.46
C LYS A 272 -3.67 -37.50 16.68
N GLY A 273 -3.55 -36.72 15.61
CA GLY A 273 -3.36 -35.27 15.65
C GLY A 273 -1.92 -34.84 15.96
N LYS A 274 -0.94 -35.75 15.94
CA LYS A 274 0.47 -35.39 16.14
C LYS A 274 1.01 -34.72 14.88
N GLU A 275 1.63 -33.55 15.03
CA GLU A 275 2.43 -32.94 13.96
C GLU A 275 3.69 -33.78 13.68
N VAL A 276 3.92 -34.07 12.40
CA VAL A 276 5.02 -34.89 11.88
C VAL A 276 5.67 -34.13 10.74
N GLU A 277 6.94 -33.79 10.91
CA GLU A 277 7.76 -33.20 9.85
C GLU A 277 7.98 -34.21 8.71
N VAL A 278 7.87 -33.73 7.47
CA VAL A 278 8.02 -34.56 6.26
C VAL A 278 9.07 -34.00 5.30
N TRP A 279 9.39 -32.72 5.42
CA TRP A 279 10.41 -32.03 4.65
C TRP A 279 10.89 -30.77 5.37
N GLU A 280 12.19 -30.52 5.32
CA GLU A 280 12.87 -29.27 5.68
C GLU A 280 13.98 -29.07 4.63
N GLY A 281 14.25 -27.83 4.20
CA GLY A 281 15.26 -27.55 3.18
C GLY A 281 15.16 -26.17 2.54
N VAL A 282 15.74 -26.05 1.34
CA VAL A 282 15.60 -24.86 0.49
C VAL A 282 14.41 -25.06 -0.44
N ASP A 283 13.57 -24.05 -0.51
CA ASP A 283 12.39 -23.96 -1.37
C ASP A 283 12.69 -24.39 -2.84
N PRO A 284 11.93 -25.33 -3.43
CA PRO A 284 12.06 -25.68 -4.84
C PRO A 284 11.82 -24.53 -5.84
N THR A 285 11.05 -23.50 -5.49
CA THR A 285 10.92 -22.30 -6.31
C THR A 285 12.07 -21.33 -5.99
N PRO A 286 12.94 -20.99 -6.97
CA PRO A 286 14.03 -20.06 -6.71
C PRO A 286 13.53 -18.63 -6.49
N ARG A 287 14.15 -17.91 -5.54
CA ARG A 287 13.93 -16.47 -5.27
C ARG A 287 14.24 -15.54 -6.46
N SER A 288 14.77 -16.07 -7.56
CA SER A 288 15.00 -15.36 -8.82
C SER A 288 13.84 -15.44 -9.80
N GLU A 289 12.87 -16.32 -9.56
CA GLU A 289 11.65 -16.44 -10.35
C GLU A 289 10.56 -15.49 -9.82
N ALA A 290 9.66 -15.04 -10.69
CA ALA A 290 8.56 -14.18 -10.28
C ALA A 290 7.38 -14.94 -9.64
N GLN A 291 7.23 -16.23 -9.97
CA GLN A 291 6.21 -17.15 -9.47
C GLN A 291 6.67 -18.61 -9.69
N GLY A 292 6.08 -19.59 -9.00
CA GLY A 292 6.44 -21.00 -9.19
C GLY A 292 5.45 -22.00 -8.60
N ILE A 293 5.83 -23.28 -8.64
CA ILE A 293 5.09 -24.37 -8.00
C ILE A 293 6.08 -25.27 -7.25
N SER A 294 6.15 -25.10 -5.93
CA SER A 294 7.00 -25.92 -5.08
C SER A 294 6.38 -27.29 -4.82
N VAL A 295 6.96 -28.31 -5.44
CA VAL A 295 6.52 -29.72 -5.37
C VAL A 295 7.34 -30.47 -4.33
N ILE A 296 6.83 -30.52 -3.10
CA ILE A 296 7.51 -31.10 -1.93
C ILE A 296 7.12 -32.58 -1.76
N PRO A 297 8.05 -33.56 -1.93
CA PRO A 297 7.74 -34.98 -1.83
C PRO A 297 7.46 -35.42 -0.38
N ILE A 298 6.39 -36.19 -0.16
CA ILE A 298 5.96 -36.68 1.15
C ILE A 298 6.09 -38.22 1.19
N LYS A 299 6.60 -38.77 2.30
CA LYS A 299 6.97 -40.21 2.43
C LYS A 299 6.32 -40.94 3.62
N VAL A 300 5.19 -40.44 4.13
CA VAL A 300 4.46 -41.10 5.24
C VAL A 300 3.57 -42.25 4.74
N LYS A 301 3.35 -43.25 5.60
CA LYS A 301 2.54 -44.45 5.30
C LYS A 301 1.12 -44.40 5.91
N PHE A 302 0.73 -43.27 6.48
CA PHE A 302 -0.60 -43.03 7.03
C PHE A 302 -1.37 -42.04 6.16
N LYS A 303 -2.70 -42.08 6.25
CA LYS A 303 -3.57 -41.10 5.58
C LYS A 303 -3.51 -39.75 6.30
N ILE A 304 -3.48 -38.66 5.55
CA ILE A 304 -3.55 -37.28 6.08
C ILE A 304 -4.75 -36.54 5.50
N THR A 305 -5.23 -35.55 6.26
CA THR A 305 -6.20 -34.53 5.82
C THR A 305 -5.68 -33.11 6.02
N LYS A 306 -4.49 -32.92 6.63
CA LYS A 306 -3.93 -31.61 6.97
C LYS A 306 -2.44 -31.54 6.70
N VAL A 307 -2.01 -30.45 6.08
CA VAL A 307 -0.61 -30.07 5.84
C VAL A 307 -0.38 -28.70 6.48
N LYS A 308 0.81 -28.44 7.01
CA LYS A 308 1.24 -27.13 7.46
C LYS A 308 2.59 -26.77 6.85
N ILE A 309 2.60 -25.63 6.18
CA ILE A 309 3.75 -25.02 5.51
C ILE A 309 4.32 -23.99 6.49
N TYR A 310 5.63 -23.91 6.61
CA TYR A 310 6.35 -22.87 7.33
C TYR A 310 7.17 -22.05 6.34
N MET A 311 7.22 -20.74 6.57
CA MET A 311 8.01 -19.81 5.75
C MET A 311 9.07 -19.12 6.60
N ASN A 312 10.15 -18.72 5.94
CA ASN A 312 11.22 -17.91 6.48
C ASN A 312 11.25 -16.54 5.81
N SER A 313 10.10 -15.86 5.83
CA SER A 313 9.88 -14.52 5.24
C SER A 313 10.96 -13.47 5.59
N PRO A 314 11.57 -13.45 6.79
CA PRO A 314 12.67 -12.51 7.07
C PRO A 314 13.94 -12.71 6.21
N GLU A 315 14.06 -13.85 5.50
CA GLU A 315 15.14 -14.12 4.53
C GLU A 315 14.73 -13.83 3.07
N VAL A 316 13.48 -13.42 2.80
CA VAL A 316 12.93 -13.18 1.45
C VAL A 316 12.13 -11.88 1.45
N LEU A 317 12.82 -10.78 1.14
CA LEU A 317 12.28 -9.42 1.19
C LEU A 317 10.98 -9.27 0.38
N GLY A 318 9.96 -8.69 1.01
CA GLY A 318 8.63 -8.47 0.44
C GLY A 318 7.65 -9.60 0.80
N TRP A 319 6.35 -9.32 0.66
CA TRP A 319 5.31 -10.32 0.95
C TRP A 319 5.47 -11.55 0.06
N ASN A 320 5.61 -12.72 0.67
CA ASN A 320 5.62 -14.01 -0.03
C ASN A 320 4.17 -14.49 -0.16
N GLU A 321 3.70 -14.72 -1.39
CA GLU A 321 2.29 -14.99 -1.66
C GLU A 321 2.04 -16.41 -2.17
N ILE A 322 1.00 -17.06 -1.64
CA ILE A 322 0.58 -18.41 -2.03
C ILE A 322 -0.85 -18.36 -2.57
N ASP A 323 -1.04 -18.75 -3.82
CA ASP A 323 -2.32 -18.74 -4.54
C ASP A 323 -3.15 -20.02 -4.33
N ALA A 324 -2.49 -21.18 -4.23
CA ALA A 324 -3.18 -22.45 -4.02
C ALA A 324 -2.27 -23.52 -3.38
N VAL A 325 -2.88 -24.45 -2.65
CA VAL A 325 -2.18 -25.65 -2.17
C VAL A 325 -2.92 -26.93 -2.57
N ALA A 326 -2.21 -27.81 -3.28
CA ALA A 326 -2.69 -29.11 -3.74
C ALA A 326 -1.99 -30.26 -3.00
N LEU A 327 -2.73 -31.31 -2.66
CA LEU A 327 -2.21 -32.56 -2.16
C LEU A 327 -2.34 -33.65 -3.23
N LYS A 328 -1.20 -34.23 -3.62
CA LYS A 328 -1.12 -35.35 -4.54
C LYS A 328 -0.93 -36.66 -3.78
N ASP A 329 -1.74 -37.67 -4.08
CA ASP A 329 -1.71 -38.96 -3.41
C ASP A 329 -0.80 -40.01 -4.07
N ALA A 330 -0.70 -41.17 -3.43
CA ALA A 330 0.13 -42.31 -3.85
C ALA A 330 -0.17 -42.78 -5.29
N ASP A 331 -1.45 -42.86 -5.65
CA ASP A 331 -1.93 -43.33 -6.95
C ASP A 331 -1.69 -42.26 -8.03
N GLY A 332 -1.78 -40.98 -7.66
CA GLY A 332 -1.40 -39.83 -8.47
C GLY A 332 -2.51 -38.81 -8.68
N GLU A 333 -3.63 -38.96 -7.98
CA GLU A 333 -4.73 -38.00 -8.00
C GLU A 333 -4.38 -36.75 -7.18
N THR A 334 -4.92 -35.60 -7.58
CA THR A 334 -4.69 -34.31 -6.92
C THR A 334 -5.99 -33.74 -6.37
N GLN A 335 -6.02 -33.48 -5.07
CA GLN A 335 -7.08 -32.69 -4.42
C GLN A 335 -6.55 -31.35 -3.92
N TRP A 336 -7.44 -30.39 -3.76
CA TRP A 336 -7.13 -29.01 -3.40
C TRP A 336 -7.60 -28.66 -1.99
N ALA A 337 -6.95 -27.68 -1.35
CA ALA A 337 -7.34 -27.21 -0.03
C ALA A 337 -8.81 -26.77 0.03
N LYS A 338 -9.50 -27.13 1.12
CA LYS A 338 -10.91 -26.82 1.41
C LYS A 338 -11.11 -25.97 2.66
N LYS A 339 -10.11 -25.88 3.53
CA LYS A 339 -10.00 -24.87 4.60
C LYS A 339 -8.55 -24.46 4.76
N ALA A 340 -8.33 -23.27 5.31
CA ALA A 340 -7.02 -22.76 5.66
C ALA A 340 -7.06 -22.05 7.03
N SER A 341 -5.88 -21.87 7.62
CA SER A 341 -5.62 -20.97 8.74
C SER A 341 -4.13 -20.61 8.70
N ALA A 342 -3.75 -19.38 9.03
CA ALA A 342 -2.35 -18.94 8.99
C ALA A 342 -1.88 -18.39 10.36
N SER A 343 -0.57 -18.17 10.49
CA SER A 343 0.04 -17.36 11.56
C SER A 343 -0.53 -15.94 11.59
N SER A 344 -0.66 -15.36 10.40
CA SER A 344 -1.20 -14.04 10.14
C SER A 344 -1.78 -13.99 8.72
N SER A 345 -2.60 -12.98 8.44
CA SER A 345 -3.01 -12.65 7.08
C SER A 345 -3.24 -11.16 6.97
N PHE A 346 -2.86 -10.58 5.85
CA PHE A 346 -3.14 -9.18 5.51
C PHE A 346 -4.66 -8.87 5.55
N ALA A 347 -5.50 -9.82 5.13
CA ALA A 347 -6.97 -9.73 5.22
C ALA A 347 -7.55 -9.78 6.65
N SER A 348 -6.71 -9.95 7.66
CA SER A 348 -7.09 -9.91 9.08
C SER A 348 -6.74 -8.58 9.74
N GLY A 349 -6.55 -7.52 8.93
CA GLY A 349 -6.31 -6.15 9.36
C GLY A 349 -7.27 -5.71 10.46
N VAL A 350 -6.68 -5.28 11.58
CA VAL A 350 -7.26 -4.71 12.81
C VAL A 350 -8.76 -4.98 13.01
N SER A 351 -9.08 -6.04 13.77
CA SER A 351 -10.45 -6.34 14.23
C SER A 351 -11.16 -5.08 14.72
N ALA A 352 -12.35 -4.80 14.18
CA ALA A 352 -13.12 -3.56 14.37
C ALA A 352 -13.77 -3.41 15.77
N THR A 353 -13.10 -3.88 16.82
CA THR A 353 -13.23 -3.30 18.14
C THR A 353 -12.53 -1.95 18.16
N ALA A 354 -13.20 -0.90 18.65
CA ALA A 354 -12.51 0.34 18.99
C ALA A 354 -11.30 0.05 19.88
N MET A 355 -10.23 0.86 19.76
CA MET A 355 -9.07 0.75 20.65
C MET A 355 -9.57 0.68 22.11
N PRO A 356 -9.13 -0.30 22.92
CA PRO A 356 -9.24 -0.12 24.35
C PRO A 356 -8.45 1.14 24.66
N LEU A 357 -9.11 2.16 25.21
CA LEU A 357 -8.45 3.38 25.66
C LEU A 357 -7.41 2.98 26.71
N GLN A 358 -6.16 2.79 26.29
CA GLN A 358 -5.05 2.70 27.22
C GLN A 358 -4.99 4.06 27.92
N PRO A 359 -5.25 4.14 29.24
CA PRO A 359 -5.06 5.39 29.95
C PRO A 359 -3.59 5.75 29.82
N ALA A 360 -3.31 6.90 29.21
CA ALA A 360 -2.03 7.23 28.60
C ALA A 360 -0.83 6.74 29.42
N VAL A 361 -0.28 5.59 29.01
CA VAL A 361 0.95 5.06 29.60
C VAL A 361 2.03 6.01 29.15
N ALA A 362 2.50 6.86 30.05
CA ALA A 362 3.53 7.84 29.76
C ALA A 362 4.78 7.10 29.25
N VAL A 363 4.97 7.09 27.93
CA VAL A 363 6.08 6.43 27.25
C VAL A 363 7.34 7.14 27.70
N ASN A 364 7.99 6.61 28.73
CA ASN A 364 9.10 7.26 29.39
C ASN A 364 10.28 7.31 28.40
N PRO A 365 10.65 8.47 27.84
CA PRO A 365 11.65 8.52 26.77
C PRO A 365 13.01 8.01 27.26
N PHE A 366 13.25 8.09 28.56
CA PHE A 366 14.42 7.52 29.20
C PHE A 366 14.51 6.01 29.00
N GLN A 367 13.42 5.25 29.09
CA GLN A 367 13.47 3.78 28.92
C GLN A 367 13.79 3.39 27.47
N GLN A 368 13.22 4.08 26.49
CA GLN A 368 13.54 3.86 25.07
C GLN A 368 15.00 4.24 24.77
N ILE A 369 15.49 5.36 25.31
CA ILE A 369 16.90 5.78 25.22
C ILE A 369 17.85 4.77 25.90
N GLN A 370 17.48 4.17 27.03
CA GLN A 370 18.31 3.15 27.67
C GLN A 370 18.34 1.84 26.87
N GLN A 371 17.23 1.44 26.24
CA GLN A 371 17.19 0.28 25.36
C GLN A 371 18.03 0.52 24.08
N MET A 372 17.86 1.66 23.41
CA MET A 372 18.70 2.05 22.26
C MET A 372 20.20 2.08 22.61
N LYS A 373 20.59 2.57 23.80
CA LYS A 373 21.98 2.52 24.25
C LYS A 373 22.50 1.09 24.39
N LYS A 374 21.73 0.21 25.01
CA LYS A 374 22.06 -1.21 25.18
C LYS A 374 22.24 -1.92 23.84
N ASP A 375 21.41 -1.59 22.84
CA ASP A 375 21.48 -2.17 21.51
C ASP A 375 22.67 -1.59 20.70
N ILE A 376 22.95 -0.29 20.82
CA ILE A 376 24.17 0.35 20.27
C ILE A 376 25.44 -0.28 20.87
N ASP A 377 25.48 -0.54 22.18
CA ASP A 377 26.65 -1.16 22.82
C ASP A 377 26.78 -2.66 22.47
N ALA A 378 25.66 -3.35 22.21
CA ALA A 378 25.68 -4.70 21.64
C ALA A 378 26.17 -4.72 20.18
N LEU A 379 25.84 -3.70 19.38
CA LEU A 379 26.34 -3.53 18.01
C LEU A 379 27.84 -3.20 17.97
N LYS A 380 28.34 -2.31 18.84
CA LYS A 380 29.78 -2.05 19.00
C LYS A 380 30.54 -3.34 19.31
N LYS A 381 30.07 -4.11 20.30
CA LYS A 381 30.71 -5.39 20.66
C LYS A 381 30.75 -6.38 19.49
N LYS A 382 29.74 -6.38 18.60
CA LYS A 382 29.78 -7.18 17.37
C LYS A 382 30.81 -6.64 16.36
N ALA A 383 30.98 -5.33 16.25
CA ALA A 383 32.02 -4.74 15.40
C ALA A 383 33.43 -5.08 15.92
N ASP A 384 33.68 -4.94 17.23
CA ASP A 384 34.94 -5.34 17.88
C ASP A 384 35.30 -6.81 17.57
N GLN A 385 34.30 -7.70 17.55
CA GLN A 385 34.45 -9.11 17.19
C GLN A 385 34.71 -9.36 15.70
N VAL A 386 34.24 -8.49 14.81
CA VAL A 386 34.58 -8.55 13.37
C VAL A 386 36.03 -8.13 13.16
N ASP A 387 36.47 -7.04 13.78
CA ASP A 387 37.86 -6.57 13.71
C ASP A 387 38.86 -7.62 14.25
N GLU A 388 38.50 -8.35 15.31
CA GLU A 388 39.30 -9.46 15.84
C GLU A 388 39.38 -10.63 14.83
N LEU A 389 38.25 -11.00 14.20
CA LEU A 389 38.21 -12.06 13.18
C LEU A 389 39.00 -11.68 11.93
N GLU A 390 38.97 -10.42 11.48
CA GLU A 390 39.79 -9.96 10.36
C GLU A 390 41.29 -10.08 10.66
N GLN A 391 41.72 -9.75 11.88
CA GLN A 391 43.11 -9.91 12.31
C GLN A 391 43.54 -11.39 12.34
N GLN A 392 42.70 -12.28 12.89
CA GLN A 392 42.95 -13.73 12.87
C GLN A 392 43.04 -14.27 11.43
N ILE A 393 42.15 -13.82 10.52
CA ILE A 393 42.18 -14.17 9.09
C ILE A 393 43.48 -13.65 8.42
N ALA A 394 43.95 -12.46 8.78
CA ALA A 394 45.21 -11.90 8.26
C ALA A 394 46.45 -12.67 8.75
N GLU A 395 46.45 -13.17 9.98
CA GLU A 395 47.52 -14.02 10.51
C GLU A 395 47.51 -15.43 9.87
N LEU A 396 46.33 -16.05 9.75
CA LEU A 396 46.16 -17.34 9.05
C LEU A 396 46.65 -17.27 7.59
N LYS A 397 46.38 -16.16 6.88
CA LYS A 397 46.92 -15.91 5.53
C LYS A 397 48.46 -15.91 5.50
N LYS A 398 49.12 -15.26 6.47
CA LYS A 398 50.60 -15.25 6.60
C LYS A 398 51.17 -16.64 6.90
N LEU A 399 50.53 -17.40 7.78
CA LEU A 399 50.91 -18.79 8.10
C LEU A 399 50.78 -19.70 6.87
N VAL A 400 49.71 -19.56 6.09
CA VAL A 400 49.52 -20.30 4.82
C VAL A 400 50.59 -19.94 3.79
N GLU A 401 51.04 -18.67 3.70
CA GLU A 401 52.17 -18.31 2.85
C GLU A 401 53.50 -18.92 3.32
N LEU A 402 53.77 -18.95 4.62
CA LEU A 402 54.99 -19.54 5.18
C LEU A 402 55.05 -21.05 4.90
N LEU A 403 53.94 -21.76 5.10
CA LEU A 403 53.82 -23.20 4.79
C LEU A 403 53.96 -23.49 3.28
N LYS A 404 53.51 -22.57 2.41
CA LYS A 404 53.74 -22.65 0.95
C LYS A 404 55.21 -22.42 0.53
N LYS A 405 56.02 -21.79 1.39
CA LYS A 405 57.47 -21.54 1.17
C LYS A 405 58.37 -22.63 1.80
N GLN A 406 57.77 -23.67 2.38
CA GLN A 406 58.46 -24.84 2.97
C GLN A 406 58.23 -26.14 2.16
N LYS A 407 57.79 -25.99 0.90
CA LYS A 407 57.67 -27.05 -0.11
C LYS A 407 58.41 -26.62 -1.38
#